data_AF-I6V0W8-F1
#
_entry.id   AF-I6V0W8-F1
#
_cell.length_a   1.000
_cell.length_b   1.000
_cell.length_c   1.000
_cell.angle_alpha   90.00
_cell.angle_beta   90.00
_cell.angle_gamma   90.00
#
_symmetry.space_group_name_H-M   'P 1'
#
loop_
_entity.id
_entity.type
_entity.pdbx_description
1 polymer ?
#
loop_
_entity_poly.entity_id
_entity_poly.type
_entity_poly.pdbx_seq_one_letter_code
_entity_poly.pdbx_strand_id
1 'polypeptide(L)'
;MKRVLRRTLRVTSELTPYSMAMHSLSFGRSLTNPGIYYIPDNYFAFWFHYVYSNADLIESGNGELLVDTVMDDIDYYTAEVFEDVAKEFLLTLNKSGRLPFRFTRIGRWWYKNEEIDLVAGLVAKTSKEKTK
;
A
#
# COMPACT_ATOMS: atom_id res chain seq x y z
N MET A 1 5.82 40.42 -16.06
CA MET A 1 5.17 39.10 -16.28
C MET A 1 5.62 38.37 -17.55
N LYS A 2 5.68 38.96 -18.75
CA LYS A 2 6.14 38.27 -19.99
C LYS A 2 7.64 37.88 -20.04
N ARG A 3 8.44 38.27 -19.04
CA ARG A 3 9.89 37.96 -18.94
C ARG A 3 10.18 36.75 -18.04
N VAL A 4 9.23 36.37 -17.18
CA VAL A 4 9.30 35.17 -16.33
C VAL A 4 8.89 33.94 -17.14
N LEU A 5 7.84 34.06 -17.96
CA LEU A 5 7.34 33.02 -18.87
C LEU A 5 8.32 32.57 -19.97
N ARG A 6 9.33 33.38 -20.31
CA ARG A 6 10.34 33.01 -21.33
C ARG A 6 11.55 32.26 -20.77
N ARG A 7 11.75 32.24 -19.44
CA ARG A 7 12.81 31.46 -18.80
C ARG A 7 12.36 30.06 -18.39
N THR A 8 11.06 29.83 -18.25
CA THR A 8 10.50 28.51 -17.94
C THR A 8 10.42 27.58 -19.14
N LEU A 9 10.32 28.10 -20.37
CA LEU A 9 10.16 27.31 -21.60
C LEU A 9 11.49 26.96 -22.31
N ARG A 10 12.63 27.09 -21.62
CA ARG A 10 13.95 26.68 -22.14
C ARG A 10 14.68 25.68 -21.25
N VAL A 11 13.93 25.02 -20.37
CA VAL A 11 14.34 23.83 -19.62
C VAL A 11 13.20 22.81 -19.74
N THR A 12 12.80 22.55 -20.98
CA THR A 12 11.74 21.59 -21.34
C THR A 12 12.22 20.73 -22.50
N SER A 13 13.46 20.26 -22.41
CA SER A 13 13.99 19.20 -23.26
C SER A 13 14.91 18.23 -22.52
N GLU A 14 15.26 18.54 -21.27
CA GLU A 14 16.11 17.69 -20.45
C GLU A 14 15.62 17.80 -19.00
N LEU A 15 15.38 16.66 -18.35
CA LEU A 15 14.80 16.47 -17.01
C LEU A 15 13.27 16.32 -17.02
N THR A 16 12.87 15.07 -17.26
CA THR A 16 11.57 14.54 -16.91
C THR A 16 11.27 14.82 -15.42
N PRO A 17 10.12 15.42 -15.07
CA PRO A 17 9.65 15.49 -13.67
C PRO A 17 9.62 14.09 -13.01
N TYR A 18 9.49 13.05 -13.83
CA TYR A 18 9.52 11.64 -13.48
C TYR A 18 10.79 11.16 -12.80
N SER A 19 12.00 11.60 -13.20
CA SER A 19 13.22 11.13 -12.54
C SER A 19 13.39 11.72 -11.14
N MET A 20 12.91 12.95 -10.94
CA MET A 20 12.97 13.66 -9.67
C MET A 20 11.93 13.13 -8.65
N ALA A 21 10.76 12.69 -9.12
CA ALA A 21 9.78 11.97 -8.30
C ALA A 21 10.23 10.54 -7.97
N MET A 22 10.81 9.82 -8.94
CA MET A 22 11.29 8.44 -8.72
C MET A 22 12.49 8.35 -7.79
N HIS A 23 13.31 9.40 -7.67
CA HIS A 23 14.44 9.44 -6.73
C HIS A 23 14.02 9.82 -5.30
N SER A 24 12.80 10.32 -5.08
CA SER A 24 12.24 10.66 -3.76
C SER A 24 11.13 9.71 -3.29
N LEU A 25 10.57 8.89 -4.18
CA LEU A 25 9.71 7.77 -3.86
C LEU A 25 10.54 6.66 -3.20
N SER A 26 10.42 6.53 -1.88
CA SER A 26 10.98 5.43 -1.11
C SER A 26 10.35 4.10 -1.54
N PHE A 27 10.82 3.46 -2.60
CA PHE A 27 10.37 2.11 -2.93
C PHE A 27 10.75 1.15 -1.79
N GLY A 28 9.74 0.54 -1.18
CA GLY A 28 9.93 -0.48 -0.16
C GLY A 28 10.44 -1.76 -0.80
N ARG A 29 11.34 -2.46 -0.11
CA ARG A 29 11.82 -3.78 -0.51
C ARG A 29 11.18 -4.83 0.38
N SER A 30 10.58 -5.87 -0.21
CA SER A 30 10.09 -6.99 0.59
C SER A 30 11.26 -7.69 1.29
N LEU A 31 11.15 -7.82 2.62
CA LEU A 31 12.18 -8.48 3.44
C LEU A 31 12.17 -10.00 3.26
N THR A 32 11.05 -10.58 2.85
CA THR A 32 10.86 -12.02 2.66
C THR A 32 11.14 -12.46 1.22
N ASN A 33 10.91 -11.58 0.24
CA ASN A 33 11.29 -11.80 -1.16
C ASN A 33 12.05 -10.58 -1.71
N PRO A 34 13.39 -10.57 -1.61
CA PRO A 34 14.21 -9.39 -1.90
C PRO A 34 14.21 -8.92 -3.36
N GLY A 35 13.54 -9.64 -4.26
CA GLY A 35 13.32 -9.26 -5.67
C GLY A 35 12.01 -8.51 -5.92
N ILE A 36 11.14 -8.36 -4.92
CA ILE A 36 9.87 -7.65 -5.02
C ILE A 36 10.02 -6.25 -4.42
N TYR A 37 9.71 -5.24 -5.23
CA TYR A 37 9.63 -3.82 -4.84
C TYR A 37 8.17 -3.40 -4.76
N TYR A 38 7.84 -2.57 -3.78
CA TYR A 38 6.49 -2.03 -3.59
C TYR A 38 6.53 -0.52 -3.33
N ILE A 39 5.42 0.16 -3.64
CA ILE A 39 5.23 1.58 -3.35
C ILE A 39 4.55 1.65 -1.97
N PRO A 40 5.21 2.18 -0.93
CA PRO A 40 4.66 2.17 0.42
C PRO A 40 3.53 3.17 0.64
N ASP A 41 3.37 4.12 -0.27
CA ASP A 41 2.36 5.16 -0.19
C ASP A 41 1.13 4.75 -1.01
N ASN A 42 -0.01 4.62 -0.33
CA ASN A 42 -1.26 4.17 -0.95
C ASN A 42 -1.76 5.12 -2.05
N TYR A 43 -1.50 6.42 -1.94
CA TYR A 43 -1.90 7.38 -2.96
C TYR A 43 -1.07 7.20 -4.24
N PHE A 44 0.25 7.06 -4.11
CA PHE A 44 1.09 6.76 -5.27
C PHE A 44 0.81 5.39 -5.85
N ALA A 45 0.61 4.36 -5.02
CA ALA A 45 0.22 3.04 -5.48
C ALA A 45 -1.08 3.09 -6.31
N PHE A 46 -2.09 3.81 -5.83
CA PHE A 46 -3.36 4.02 -6.54
C PHE A 46 -3.14 4.75 -7.87
N TRP A 47 -2.35 5.84 -7.84
CA TRP A 47 -2.06 6.63 -9.03
C TRP A 47 -1.35 5.82 -10.10
N PHE A 48 -0.33 5.02 -9.74
CA PHE A 48 0.37 4.17 -10.69
C PHE A 48 -0.50 3.01 -11.20
N HIS A 49 -1.39 2.48 -10.36
CA HIS A 49 -2.28 1.40 -10.75
C HIS A 49 -3.34 1.87 -11.75
N TYR A 50 -4.12 2.91 -11.41
CA TYR A 50 -5.29 3.32 -12.20
C TYR A 50 -5.03 4.52 -13.11
N VAL A 51 -4.37 5.57 -12.62
CA VAL A 51 -4.26 6.83 -13.36
C VAL A 51 -3.17 6.74 -14.43
N TYR A 52 -1.99 6.28 -14.06
CA TYR A 52 -0.84 6.17 -14.96
C TYR A 52 -1.10 5.18 -16.10
N SER A 53 -1.60 3.99 -15.76
CA SER A 53 -1.93 2.94 -16.74
C SER A 53 -2.99 3.36 -17.77
N ASN A 54 -3.82 4.36 -17.44
CA ASN A 54 -4.91 4.86 -18.28
C ASN A 54 -4.73 6.34 -18.67
N ALA A 55 -3.49 6.84 -18.70
CA ALA A 55 -3.22 8.26 -19.01
C ALA A 55 -3.80 8.67 -20.37
N ASP A 56 -3.67 7.84 -21.40
CA ASP A 56 -4.23 8.10 -22.75
C ASP A 56 -5.75 8.27 -22.72
N LEU A 57 -6.45 7.48 -21.89
CA LEU A 57 -7.90 7.55 -21.74
C LEU A 57 -8.31 8.89 -21.10
N ILE A 58 -7.55 9.36 -20.12
CA ILE A 58 -7.75 10.67 -19.49
C ILE A 58 -7.46 11.80 -20.48
N GLU A 59 -6.35 11.73 -21.21
CA GLU A 59 -5.93 12.74 -22.19
C GLU A 59 -6.93 12.85 -23.36
N SER A 60 -7.56 11.75 -23.75
CA SER A 60 -8.61 11.73 -24.78
C SER A 60 -9.97 12.28 -24.31
N GLY A 61 -10.08 12.71 -23.05
CA GLY A 61 -11.30 13.27 -22.47
C GLY A 61 -12.32 12.23 -21.97
N ASN A 62 -11.94 10.95 -21.91
CA ASN A 62 -12.81 9.84 -21.52
C ASN A 62 -12.62 9.42 -20.06
N GLY A 63 -12.26 10.37 -19.18
CA GLY A 63 -11.95 10.09 -17.77
C GLY A 63 -13.11 9.49 -16.96
N GLU A 64 -14.36 9.78 -17.32
CA GLU A 64 -15.54 9.20 -16.65
C GLU A 64 -15.57 7.67 -16.75
N LEU A 65 -15.18 7.10 -17.90
CA LEU A 65 -15.09 5.65 -18.07
C LEU A 65 -14.05 5.01 -17.13
N LEU A 66 -12.97 5.74 -16.85
CA LEU A 66 -11.98 5.31 -15.86
C LEU A 66 -12.57 5.33 -14.46
N VAL A 67 -13.36 6.35 -14.11
CA VAL A 67 -14.01 6.43 -12.79
C VAL A 67 -14.95 5.26 -12.59
N ASP A 68 -15.79 4.92 -13.58
CA ASP A 68 -16.68 3.75 -13.49
C ASP A 68 -15.88 2.47 -13.27
N THR A 69 -14.82 2.27 -14.05
CA THR A 69 -13.93 1.09 -13.92
C THR A 69 -13.27 1.02 -12.54
N VAL A 70 -12.81 2.16 -12.01
CA VAL A 70 -12.20 2.23 -10.68
C VAL A 70 -13.23 1.90 -9.60
N MET A 71 -14.44 2.45 -9.71
CA MET A 71 -15.50 2.24 -8.72
C MET A 71 -16.00 0.80 -8.68
N ASP A 72 -15.96 0.09 -9.82
CA ASP A 72 -16.29 -1.35 -9.87
C ASP A 72 -15.23 -2.23 -9.16
N ASP A 73 -13.98 -1.77 -9.08
CA ASP A 73 -12.84 -2.53 -8.51
C ASP A 73 -12.39 -2.01 -7.12
N ILE A 74 -12.92 -0.87 -6.68
CA ILE A 74 -12.40 -0.14 -5.51
C ILE A 74 -12.44 -0.95 -4.23
N ASP A 75 -13.49 -1.76 -4.03
CA ASP A 75 -13.65 -2.59 -2.83
C ASP A 75 -12.55 -3.65 -2.74
N TYR A 76 -12.21 -4.28 -3.87
CA TYR A 76 -11.14 -5.27 -3.93
C TYR A 76 -9.78 -4.62 -3.71
N TYR A 77 -9.52 -3.49 -4.38
CA TYR A 77 -8.27 -2.75 -4.22
C TYR A 77 -8.04 -2.26 -2.79
N THR A 78 -9.09 -1.74 -2.15
CA THR A 78 -8.98 -1.16 -0.82
C THR A 78 -9.00 -2.21 0.30
N ALA A 79 -9.44 -3.45 0.03
CA ALA A 79 -9.46 -4.52 1.02
C ALA A 79 -8.08 -4.77 1.65
N GLU A 80 -7.04 -4.90 0.82
CA GLU A 80 -5.66 -5.14 1.31
C GLU A 80 -5.16 -3.96 2.16
N VAL A 81 -5.42 -2.73 1.72
CA VAL A 81 -5.06 -1.52 2.46
C VAL A 81 -5.80 -1.45 3.80
N PHE A 82 -7.08 -1.83 3.81
CA PHE A 82 -7.90 -1.83 5.01
C PHE A 82 -7.39 -2.84 6.04
N GLU A 83 -6.97 -4.04 5.63
CA GLU A 83 -6.36 -5.03 6.52
C GLU A 83 -5.12 -4.48 7.23
N ASP A 84 -4.23 -3.81 6.48
CA ASP A 84 -3.02 -3.22 7.06
C ASP A 84 -3.35 -2.11 8.06
N VAL A 85 -4.29 -1.23 7.72
CA VAL A 85 -4.76 -0.17 8.64
C VAL A 85 -5.42 -0.76 9.88
N ALA A 86 -6.27 -1.78 9.72
CA ALA A 86 -6.92 -2.47 10.83
C ALA A 86 -5.90 -3.14 11.76
N LYS A 87 -4.88 -3.76 11.21
CA LYS A 87 -3.77 -4.35 11.96
C LYS A 87 -2.99 -3.31 12.76
N GLU A 88 -2.62 -2.18 12.14
CA GLU A 88 -1.94 -1.08 12.82
C GLU A 88 -2.79 -0.48 13.95
N PHE A 89 -4.09 -0.33 13.68
CA PHE A 89 -5.05 0.14 14.67
C PHE A 89 -5.13 -0.80 15.87
N LEU A 90 -5.28 -2.12 15.65
CA LEU A 90 -5.29 -3.13 16.70
C LEU A 90 -3.99 -3.15 17.50
N LEU A 91 -2.83 -3.01 16.83
CA LEU A 91 -1.53 -2.90 17.49
C LEU A 91 -1.46 -1.67 18.40
N THR A 92 -2.00 -0.54 17.95
CA THR A 92 -2.03 0.72 18.72
C THR A 92 -2.95 0.60 19.94
N LEU A 93 -4.13 -0.02 19.78
CA LEU A 93 -5.04 -0.27 20.90
C LEU A 93 -4.45 -1.28 21.92
N ASN A 94 -3.76 -2.31 21.45
CA ASN A 94 -3.09 -3.29 22.30
C ASN A 94 -1.98 -2.64 23.14
N LYS A 95 -1.15 -1.79 22.52
CA LYS A 95 -0.09 -1.02 23.21
C LYS A 95 -0.65 -0.06 24.25
N SER A 96 -1.77 0.60 23.96
CA SER A 96 -2.44 1.53 24.89
C SER A 96 -3.31 0.84 25.95
N GLY A 97 -3.42 -0.50 25.92
CA GLY A 97 -4.22 -1.26 26.89
C GLY A 97 -5.73 -1.00 26.78
N ARG A 98 -6.20 -0.56 25.61
CA ARG A 98 -7.61 -0.23 25.35
C ARG A 98 -8.43 -1.40 24.82
N LEU A 99 -7.80 -2.55 24.56
CA LEU A 99 -8.47 -3.78 24.18
C LEU A 99 -8.90 -4.58 25.42
N PRO A 100 -10.00 -5.37 25.32
CA PRO A 100 -10.46 -6.23 26.42
C PRO A 100 -9.47 -7.36 26.77
N PHE A 101 -8.46 -7.60 25.93
CA PHE A 101 -7.37 -8.54 26.17
C PHE A 101 -6.07 -8.02 25.55
N ARG A 102 -4.93 -8.61 25.96
CA ARG A 102 -3.63 -8.36 25.33
C ARG A 102 -3.21 -9.54 24.46
N PHE A 103 -2.58 -9.24 23.32
CA PHE A 103 -2.01 -10.24 22.43
C PHE A 103 -0.51 -10.01 22.20
N THR A 104 0.21 -11.08 21.84
CA THR A 104 1.64 -11.02 21.50
C THR A 104 1.93 -11.31 20.03
N ARG A 105 0.95 -11.83 19.29
CA ARG A 105 1.01 -12.02 17.84
C ARG A 105 -0.31 -11.63 17.18
N ILE A 106 -0.21 -11.14 15.96
CA ILE A 106 -1.32 -10.86 15.05
C ILE A 106 -0.91 -11.32 13.64
N GLY A 107 -1.84 -11.90 12.90
CA GLY A 107 -1.63 -12.31 11.51
C GLY A 107 -2.84 -13.05 10.93
N ARG A 108 -2.71 -13.47 9.68
CA ARG A 108 -3.73 -14.26 8.99
C ARG A 108 -3.80 -15.68 9.56
N TRP A 109 -5.00 -16.22 9.64
CA TRP A 109 -5.24 -17.61 10.00
C TRP A 109 -5.93 -18.32 8.84
N TRP A 110 -5.37 -19.47 8.46
CA TRP A 110 -5.88 -20.29 7.38
C TRP A 110 -6.10 -21.70 7.90
N TYR A 111 -7.27 -22.27 7.64
CA TYR A 111 -7.54 -23.67 7.92
C TYR A 111 -8.53 -24.27 6.93
N LYS A 112 -8.10 -25.33 6.25
CA LYS A 112 -8.85 -25.95 5.15
C LYS A 112 -9.21 -24.91 4.08
N ASN A 113 -10.47 -24.50 4.03
CA ASN A 113 -11.02 -23.54 3.07
C ASN A 113 -11.51 -22.25 3.75
N GLU A 114 -11.21 -22.07 5.05
CA GLU A 114 -11.59 -20.89 5.80
C GLU A 114 -10.37 -19.99 6.01
N GLU A 115 -10.55 -18.70 5.76
CA GLU A 115 -9.58 -17.65 6.04
C GLU A 115 -10.14 -16.68 7.08
N ILE A 116 -9.28 -16.24 7.99
CA ILE A 116 -9.52 -15.07 8.82
C ILE A 116 -8.35 -14.11 8.62
N ASP A 117 -8.65 -12.93 8.07
CA ASP A 117 -7.66 -11.92 7.68
C ASP A 117 -6.79 -11.46 8.87
N LEU A 118 -7.40 -11.30 10.05
CA LEU A 118 -6.70 -10.88 11.26
C LEU A 118 -7.14 -11.71 12.48
N VAL A 119 -6.21 -12.53 12.97
CA VAL A 119 -6.31 -13.23 14.25
C VAL A 119 -5.21 -12.76 15.19
N ALA A 120 -5.60 -12.42 16.42
CA ALA A 120 -4.70 -12.02 17.48
C ALA A 120 -4.69 -13.05 18.61
N GLY A 121 -3.50 -13.43 19.09
CA GLY A 121 -3.36 -14.49 20.08
C GLY A 121 -2.11 -14.37 20.94
N LEU A 122 -2.03 -15.25 21.93
CA LEU A 122 -0.87 -15.42 22.79
C LEU A 122 0.02 -16.55 22.25
N VAL A 123 1.33 -16.36 22.31
CA VAL A 123 2.29 -17.43 22.04
C VAL A 123 2.36 -18.34 23.27
N ALA A 124 1.95 -19.60 23.11
CA ALA A 124 2.28 -20.64 24.09
C ALA A 124 3.80 -20.85 24.09
N LYS A 125 4.44 -20.81 25.26
CA LYS A 125 5.84 -21.25 25.39
C LYS A 125 5.85 -22.75 25.13
N THR A 126 6.37 -23.19 23.99
CA THR A 126 6.67 -24.61 23.78
C THR A 126 7.83 -24.99 24.68
N SER A 127 7.53 -25.58 25.84
CA SER A 127 8.50 -26.36 26.60
C SER A 127 8.89 -27.56 25.73
N LYS A 128 10.05 -27.47 25.07
CA LYS A 128 10.74 -28.66 24.55
C LYS A 128 11.13 -29.50 25.76
N GLU A 129 10.26 -30.43 26.15
CA GLU A 129 10.60 -31.50 27.08
C GLU A 129 11.62 -32.39 26.37
N LYS A 130 12.86 -32.38 26.86
CA LYS A 130 13.90 -33.32 26.48
C LYS A 130 13.47 -34.70 27.01
N THR A 131 13.06 -35.61 26.14
CA THR A 131 13.08 -37.04 26.49
C THR A 131 14.45 -37.59 26.12
N LYS A 132 15.14 -38.00 27.17
CA LYS A 132 16.45 -38.64 27.23
C LYS A 132 16.33 -40.12 26.83
#